data_AF-A0A833VS18-F1
#
_entry.id   AF-A0A833VS18-F1
#
_cell.length_a   1.000
_cell.length_b   1.000
_cell.length_c   1.000
_cell.angle_alpha   90.00
_cell.angle_beta   90.00
_cell.angle_gamma   90.00
#
_symmetry.space_group_name_H-M   'P 1'
#
loop_
_entity.id
_entity.type
_entity.pdbx_description
1 polymer ?
#
loop_
_entity_poly.entity_id
_entity_poly.type
_entity_poly.pdbx_seq_one_letter_code
_entity_poly.pdbx_strand_id
1 'polypeptide(L)'
;MKGIDVPALMLMLMGATMFWNAHKFSGNSLFYYLSSIVLGITTSVIILVYFVSKFLLRGKMMYLTIATGWTMSFYLIQILWENIQLILVEYKEFVAWYILLTSLISFVIAYRFGPVTNIRTKRLIQWFLQMAGLVIMYYSSYFREASTFCCILIFLLYNFPTNMFPERRKLLTEDQYRKEGIRETKKALNELKEYCASPKCNPWKTFMEGDSHLSDDECQEHDVEITRIIEECEYTDDDEDL
;
A
#
# COMPACT_ATOMS: atom_id res chain seq x y z
N MET A 1 -23.20 41.21 -5.56
CA MET A 1 -22.22 40.13 -5.83
C MET A 1 -21.75 39.62 -4.47
N LYS A 2 -22.29 38.48 -4.00
CA LYS A 2 -21.76 37.84 -2.77
C LYS A 2 -20.39 37.28 -3.13
N GLY A 3 -19.37 37.66 -2.36
CA GLY A 3 -18.00 37.17 -2.54
C GLY A 3 -17.97 35.65 -2.41
N ILE A 4 -17.04 35.03 -3.11
CA ILE A 4 -16.78 33.59 -3.01
C ILE A 4 -16.40 33.29 -1.56
N ASP A 5 -17.09 32.34 -0.93
CA ASP A 5 -16.74 31.83 0.39
C ASP A 5 -15.42 31.03 0.29
N VAL A 6 -14.30 31.74 0.43
CA VAL A 6 -12.94 31.17 0.39
C VAL A 6 -12.77 29.92 1.27
N PRO A 7 -13.25 29.84 2.53
CA PRO A 7 -13.07 28.63 3.35
C PRO A 7 -13.86 27.44 2.78
N ALA A 8 -15.08 27.66 2.30
CA ALA A 8 -15.90 26.63 1.66
C ALA A 8 -15.22 26.11 0.38
N LEU A 9 -14.55 26.97 -0.37
CA LEU A 9 -13.80 26.55 -1.55
C LEU A 9 -12.54 25.73 -1.17
N MET A 10 -11.82 26.15 -0.13
CA MET A 10 -10.64 25.42 0.37
C MET A 10 -10.98 24.02 0.88
N LEU A 11 -12.08 23.88 1.63
CA LEU A 11 -12.59 22.58 2.08
C LEU A 11 -12.96 21.66 0.90
N MET A 12 -13.53 22.22 -0.16
CA MET A 12 -13.92 21.47 -1.35
C MET A 12 -12.70 20.95 -2.10
N LEU A 13 -11.70 21.81 -2.28
CA LEU A 13 -10.41 21.43 -2.88
C LEU A 13 -9.68 20.39 -2.02
N MET A 14 -9.69 20.54 -0.69
CA MET A 14 -9.11 19.56 0.23
C MET A 14 -9.79 18.19 0.11
N GLY A 15 -11.13 18.14 0.07
CA GLY A 15 -11.87 16.89 -0.12
C GLY A 15 -11.60 16.25 -1.48
N ALA A 16 -11.57 17.05 -2.55
CA ALA A 16 -11.27 16.57 -3.91
C ALA A 16 -9.85 16.02 -4.04
N THR A 17 -8.85 16.72 -3.51
CA THR A 17 -7.45 16.27 -3.52
C THR A 17 -7.24 15.01 -2.68
N MET A 18 -7.95 14.88 -1.54
CA MET A 18 -7.93 13.66 -0.72
C MET A 18 -8.54 12.47 -1.45
N PHE A 19 -9.67 12.66 -2.16
CA PHE A 19 -10.32 11.62 -2.96
C PHE A 19 -9.40 11.11 -4.09
N TRP A 20 -8.75 12.04 -4.81
CA TRP A 20 -7.84 11.68 -5.91
C TRP A 20 -6.58 10.96 -5.44
N ASN A 21 -5.99 11.43 -4.34
CA ASN A 21 -4.76 10.85 -3.80
C ASN A 21 -5.01 9.66 -2.86
N ALA A 22 -6.26 9.24 -2.65
CA ALA A 22 -6.60 8.13 -1.76
C ALA A 22 -5.84 6.83 -2.09
N HIS A 23 -5.63 6.53 -3.38
CA HIS A 23 -4.84 5.38 -3.81
C HIS A 23 -3.34 5.53 -3.48
N LYS A 24 -2.79 6.75 -3.59
CA LYS A 24 -1.39 7.02 -3.24
C LYS A 24 -1.18 6.94 -1.72
N PHE A 25 -2.11 7.47 -0.94
CA PHE A 25 -2.04 7.45 0.52
C PHE A 25 -2.17 6.04 1.10
N SER A 26 -3.09 5.22 0.57
CA SER A 26 -3.26 3.83 1.03
C SER A 26 -2.06 2.93 0.75
N GLY A 27 -1.22 3.30 -0.22
CA GLY A 27 0.02 2.60 -0.56
C GLY A 27 1.23 3.02 0.27
N ASN A 28 1.21 4.23 0.86
CA ASN A 28 2.36 4.81 1.54
C ASN A 28 2.41 4.39 3.02
N SER A 29 3.52 3.78 3.45
CA SER A 29 3.73 3.36 4.85
C SER A 29 3.64 4.52 5.86
N LEU A 30 4.05 5.73 5.48
CA LEU A 30 3.97 6.91 6.36
C LEU A 30 2.53 7.25 6.76
N PHE A 31 1.58 7.07 5.84
CA PHE A 31 0.17 7.37 6.09
C PHE A 31 -0.39 6.48 7.21
N TYR A 32 0.03 5.21 7.27
CA TYR A 32 -0.36 4.29 8.34
C TYR A 32 0.13 4.75 9.70
N TYR A 33 1.42 5.08 9.81
CA TYR A 33 1.99 5.58 11.06
C TYR A 33 1.27 6.83 11.54
N LEU A 34 1.07 7.81 10.65
CA LEU A 34 0.34 9.03 10.99
C LEU A 34 -1.11 8.76 11.41
N SER A 35 -1.85 7.93 10.67
CA SER A 35 -3.23 7.60 11.00
C SER A 35 -3.35 6.91 12.37
N SER A 36 -2.41 6.03 12.69
CA SER A 36 -2.40 5.30 13.96
C SER A 36 -2.03 6.21 15.13
N ILE A 37 -1.14 7.18 14.93
CA ILE A 37 -0.82 8.20 15.93
C ILE A 37 -2.04 9.08 16.21
N VAL A 38 -2.74 9.55 15.17
CA VAL A 38 -3.97 10.36 15.33
C VAL A 38 -5.06 9.56 16.04
N LEU A 39 -5.28 8.31 15.65
CA LEU A 39 -6.23 7.43 16.33
C LEU A 39 -5.84 7.21 17.79
N GLY A 40 -4.56 6.97 18.09
CA GLY A 40 -4.07 6.78 19.46
C GLY A 40 -4.26 8.00 20.34
N ILE A 41 -3.93 9.20 19.85
CA ILE A 41 -4.17 10.46 20.56
C ILE A 41 -5.66 10.67 20.80
N THR A 42 -6.49 10.42 19.78
CA THR A 42 -7.96 10.56 19.88
C THR A 42 -8.53 9.60 20.94
N THR A 43 -8.14 8.33 20.89
CA THR A 43 -8.55 7.32 21.88
C THR A 43 -8.10 7.72 23.28
N SER A 44 -6.88 8.22 23.43
CA SER A 44 -6.39 8.69 24.72
C SER A 44 -7.24 9.84 25.26
N VAL A 45 -7.56 10.84 24.44
CA VAL A 45 -8.43 11.96 24.85
C VAL A 45 -9.80 11.46 25.30
N ILE A 46 -10.40 10.52 24.57
CA ILE A 46 -11.69 9.91 24.96
C ILE A 46 -11.58 9.21 26.32
N ILE A 47 -10.50 8.46 26.56
CA ILE A 47 -10.23 7.82 27.86
C ILE A 47 -10.10 8.88 28.95
N LEU A 48 -9.38 9.97 28.71
CA LEU A 48 -9.23 11.07 29.66
C LEU A 48 -10.59 11.73 29.99
N VAL A 49 -11.42 12.02 28.98
CA VAL A 49 -12.79 12.53 29.20
C VAL A 49 -13.60 11.56 30.05
N TYR A 50 -13.48 10.25 29.80
CA TYR A 50 -14.15 9.23 30.60
C TYR A 50 -13.65 9.18 32.06
N PHE A 51 -12.35 9.36 32.30
CA PHE A 51 -11.81 9.44 33.66
C PHE A 51 -12.29 10.70 34.39
N VAL A 52 -12.29 11.84 33.72
CA VAL A 52 -12.79 13.11 34.26
C VAL A 52 -14.28 13.02 34.56
N SER A 53 -15.07 12.43 33.64
CA SER A 53 -16.50 12.22 33.86
C SER A 53 -16.73 11.34 35.09
N LYS A 54 -15.99 10.23 35.21
CA LYS A 54 -16.07 9.33 36.37
C LYS A 54 -15.67 10.02 37.68
N PHE A 55 -14.73 10.97 37.64
CA PHE A 55 -14.27 11.70 38.83
C PHE A 55 -15.26 12.80 39.25
N LEU A 56 -15.77 13.58 38.29
CA LEU A 56 -16.73 14.66 38.52
C LEU A 56 -18.13 14.14 38.90
N LEU A 57 -18.52 12.96 38.42
CA LEU A 57 -19.87 12.39 38.60
C LEU A 57 -19.99 11.43 39.81
N ARG A 58 -19.10 11.50 40.81
CA ARG A 58 -19.19 10.65 42.01
C ARG A 58 -20.55 10.85 42.73
N GLY A 59 -21.45 9.86 42.63
CA GLY A 59 -22.77 9.85 43.27
C GLY A 59 -23.92 9.35 42.37
N LYS A 60 -25.16 9.77 42.65
CA LYS A 60 -26.38 9.38 41.90
C LYS A 60 -26.32 9.72 40.39
N MET A 61 -25.45 10.66 40.01
CA MET A 61 -25.21 11.06 38.62
C MET A 61 -24.47 9.99 37.78
N MET A 62 -23.92 8.95 38.40
CA MET A 62 -23.31 7.80 37.69
C MET A 62 -24.36 6.93 36.97
N TYR A 63 -25.56 6.78 37.55
CA TYR A 63 -26.66 6.06 36.88
C TYR A 63 -27.20 6.86 35.70
N LEU A 64 -27.18 8.19 35.81
CA LEU A 64 -27.62 9.07 34.75
C LEU A 64 -26.70 8.96 33.54
N THR A 65 -25.38 8.82 33.74
CA THR A 65 -24.42 8.62 32.64
C THR A 65 -24.61 7.30 31.90
N ILE A 66 -24.97 6.22 32.61
CA ILE A 66 -25.31 4.94 31.97
C ILE A 66 -26.64 5.06 31.20
N ALA A 67 -27.63 5.73 31.77
CA ALA A 67 -28.95 5.91 31.15
C ALA A 67 -28.89 6.82 29.90
N THR A 68 -28.03 7.85 29.91
CA THR A 68 -27.87 8.78 28.79
C THR A 68 -26.88 8.30 27.71
N GLY A 69 -26.10 7.26 27.99
CA GLY A 69 -25.21 6.65 27.00
C GLY A 69 -24.22 7.63 26.33
N TRP A 70 -24.11 7.54 25.00
CA TRP A 70 -23.15 8.33 24.21
C TRP A 70 -23.43 9.84 24.18
N THR A 71 -24.65 10.30 24.45
CA THR A 71 -24.97 11.74 24.38
C THR A 71 -24.26 12.53 25.48
N MET A 72 -24.08 11.95 26.67
CA MET A 72 -23.30 12.60 27.74
C MET A 72 -21.81 12.65 27.45
N SER A 73 -21.24 11.65 26.77
CA SER A 73 -19.86 11.72 26.31
C SER A 73 -19.66 12.89 25.34
N PHE A 74 -20.58 13.10 24.39
CA PHE A 74 -20.53 14.26 23.49
C PHE A 74 -20.73 15.59 24.22
N TYR A 75 -21.64 15.66 25.18
CA TYR A 75 -21.84 16.87 26.00
C TYR A 75 -20.58 17.25 26.78
N LEU A 76 -19.89 16.25 27.36
CA LEU A 76 -18.62 16.48 28.06
C LEU A 76 -17.47 16.84 27.10
N ILE A 77 -17.46 16.29 25.89
CA ILE A 77 -16.49 16.74 24.87
C ILE A 77 -16.77 18.19 24.48
N GLN A 78 -18.03 18.56 24.33
CA GLN A 78 -18.43 19.93 24.00
C GLN A 78 -18.03 20.91 25.12
N ILE A 79 -18.29 20.58 26.39
CA ILE A 79 -17.91 21.47 27.51
C ILE A 79 -16.39 21.62 27.62
N LEU A 80 -15.64 20.56 27.33
CA LEU A 80 -14.17 20.62 27.27
C LEU A 80 -13.69 21.47 26.10
N TRP A 81 -14.36 21.39 24.95
CA TRP A 81 -14.03 22.17 23.75
C TRP A 81 -14.23 23.67 24.00
N GLU A 82 -15.36 24.04 24.61
CA GLU A 82 -15.67 25.42 24.95
C GLU A 82 -14.69 26.01 25.98
N ASN A 83 -14.18 25.18 26.91
CA ASN A 83 -13.26 25.59 27.96
C ASN A 83 -11.78 25.27 27.68
N ILE A 84 -11.43 24.86 26.46
CA ILE A 84 -10.09 24.33 26.15
C ILE A 84 -8.98 25.36 26.37
N GLN A 85 -9.26 26.64 26.11
CA GLN A 85 -8.32 27.75 26.31
C GLN A 85 -7.98 27.92 27.79
N LEU A 86 -8.99 27.83 28.65
CA LEU A 86 -8.81 27.93 30.10
C LEU A 86 -7.98 26.75 30.61
N ILE A 87 -8.30 25.52 30.16
CA ILE A 87 -7.56 24.31 30.56
C ILE A 87 -6.11 24.36 30.07
N LEU A 88 -5.86 24.83 28.84
CA LEU A 88 -4.50 24.92 28.27
C LEU A 88 -3.63 25.95 28.97
N VAL A 89 -4.19 27.09 29.40
CA VAL A 89 -3.42 28.14 30.08
C VAL A 89 -3.15 27.76 31.54
N GLU A 90 -4.16 27.24 32.23
CA GLU A 90 -4.07 26.90 33.65
C GLU A 90 -3.22 25.65 33.90
N TYR A 91 -3.37 24.61 33.06
CA TYR A 91 -2.71 23.30 33.25
C TYR A 91 -1.66 22.98 32.18
N LYS A 92 -1.03 24.00 31.59
CA LYS A 92 -0.11 23.86 30.44
C LYS A 92 0.93 22.74 30.59
N GLU A 93 1.51 22.59 31.78
CA GLU A 93 2.58 21.62 32.03
C GLU A 93 2.04 20.17 32.05
N PHE A 94 0.91 19.94 32.70
CA PHE A 94 0.24 18.64 32.70
C PHE A 94 -0.24 18.24 31.31
N VAL A 95 -0.81 19.19 30.55
CA VAL A 95 -1.26 18.94 29.18
C VAL A 95 -0.07 18.62 28.27
N ALA A 96 1.06 19.32 28.42
CA ALA A 96 2.27 19.03 27.65
C ALA A 96 2.80 17.61 27.90
N TRP A 97 2.91 17.20 29.17
CA TRP A 97 3.31 15.84 29.52
C TRP A 97 2.35 14.78 29.00
N TYR A 98 1.05 15.05 29.07
CA TYR A 98 0.02 14.16 28.54
C TYR A 98 0.16 14.00 27.01
N ILE A 99 0.27 15.08 26.25
CA ILE A 99 0.44 15.01 24.79
C ILE A 99 1.74 14.27 24.43
N LEU A 100 2.84 14.54 25.13
CA LEU A 100 4.12 13.86 24.90
C LEU A 100 4.00 12.35 25.15
N LEU A 101 3.48 11.96 26.32
CA LEU A 101 3.38 10.55 26.71
C LEU A 101 2.44 9.78 25.78
N THR A 102 1.28 10.35 25.45
CA THR A 102 0.27 9.70 24.58
C THR A 102 0.76 9.59 23.15
N SER A 103 1.51 10.58 22.65
CA SER A 103 2.16 10.52 21.35
C SER A 103 3.27 9.46 21.33
N LEU A 104 4.09 9.38 22.38
CA LEU A 104 5.15 8.37 22.51
C LEU A 104 4.56 6.94 22.54
N ILE A 105 3.53 6.71 23.37
CA ILE A 105 2.85 5.41 23.45
C ILE A 105 2.24 5.04 22.09
N SER A 106 1.55 5.98 21.44
CA SER A 106 0.96 5.75 20.12
C SER A 106 2.04 5.44 19.07
N PHE A 107 3.19 6.10 19.12
CA PHE A 107 4.33 5.82 18.25
C PHE A 107 4.91 4.43 18.47
N VAL A 108 5.11 4.01 19.72
CA VAL A 108 5.60 2.67 20.06
C VAL A 108 4.63 1.58 19.58
N ILE A 109 3.33 1.79 19.80
CA ILE A 109 2.28 0.89 19.31
C ILE A 109 2.32 0.82 17.78
N ALA A 110 2.34 1.97 17.10
CA ALA A 110 2.40 2.05 15.64
C ALA A 110 3.64 1.34 15.06
N TYR A 111 4.80 1.48 15.71
CA TYR A 111 6.03 0.80 15.33
C TYR A 111 5.93 -0.72 15.51
N ARG A 112 5.32 -1.17 16.62
CA ARG A 112 5.19 -2.59 16.95
C ARG A 112 4.24 -3.34 16.02
N PHE A 113 3.13 -2.73 15.62
CA PHE A 113 2.13 -3.38 14.75
C PHE A 113 2.59 -3.49 13.28
N GLY A 114 3.56 -2.67 12.86
CA GLY A 114 4.11 -2.69 11.51
C GLY A 114 3.15 -2.16 10.43
N PRO A 115 3.65 -1.85 9.22
CA PRO A 115 2.83 -1.34 8.14
C PRO A 115 1.94 -2.45 7.57
N VAL A 116 0.69 -2.10 7.23
CA VAL A 116 -0.32 -3.06 6.76
C VAL A 116 0.08 -3.65 5.40
N THR A 117 0.39 -4.94 5.38
CA THR A 117 0.81 -5.66 4.16
C THR A 117 -0.37 -6.23 3.36
N ASN A 118 -1.52 -6.44 3.99
CA ASN A 118 -2.68 -7.07 3.36
C ASN A 118 -3.36 -6.17 2.32
N ILE A 119 -3.46 -6.65 1.07
CA ILE A 119 -4.10 -5.92 -0.04
C ILE A 119 -5.57 -5.56 0.25
N ARG A 120 -6.29 -6.41 0.98
CA ARG A 120 -7.70 -6.17 1.35
C ARG A 120 -7.84 -4.97 2.27
N THR A 121 -6.94 -4.82 3.23
CA THR A 121 -6.94 -3.71 4.17
C THR A 121 -6.53 -2.40 3.50
N LYS A 122 -5.54 -2.45 2.59
CA LYS A 122 -5.18 -1.28 1.76
C LYS A 122 -6.38 -0.76 0.96
N ARG A 123 -7.15 -1.68 0.37
CA ARG A 123 -8.39 -1.34 -0.33
C ARG A 123 -9.42 -0.73 0.62
N LEU A 124 -9.67 -1.34 1.79
CA LEU A 124 -10.60 -0.78 2.78
C LEU A 124 -10.25 0.65 3.19
N ILE A 125 -8.97 0.93 3.42
CA ILE A 125 -8.47 2.25 3.78
C ILE A 125 -8.64 3.25 2.63
N GLN A 126 -8.40 2.82 1.39
CA GLN A 126 -8.67 3.65 0.22
C GLN A 126 -10.16 4.02 0.15
N TRP A 127 -11.08 3.07 0.29
CA TRP A 127 -12.51 3.34 0.30
C TRP A 127 -12.90 4.29 1.44
N PHE A 128 -12.33 4.09 2.63
CA PHE A 128 -12.56 4.98 3.77
C PHE A 128 -12.11 6.42 3.47
N LEU A 129 -10.92 6.59 2.90
CA LEU A 129 -10.39 7.90 2.53
C LEU A 129 -11.23 8.58 1.43
N GLN A 130 -11.70 7.81 0.46
CA GLN A 130 -12.60 8.28 -0.58
C GLN A 130 -13.95 8.73 0.00
N MET A 131 -14.55 7.91 0.86
CA MET A 131 -15.80 8.27 1.55
C MET A 131 -15.63 9.51 2.42
N ALA A 132 -14.55 9.59 3.19
CA ALA A 132 -14.24 10.76 4.00
C ALA A 132 -14.06 12.02 3.13
N GLY A 133 -13.40 11.90 1.97
CA GLY A 133 -13.24 13.02 1.03
C GLY A 133 -14.57 13.51 0.47
N LEU A 134 -15.46 12.59 0.10
CA LEU A 134 -16.81 12.92 -0.37
C LEU A 134 -17.66 13.57 0.73
N VAL A 135 -17.53 13.12 1.98
CA VAL A 135 -18.21 13.73 3.13
C VAL A 135 -17.71 15.15 3.38
N ILE A 136 -16.40 15.37 3.33
CA ILE A 136 -15.81 16.71 3.47
C ILE A 136 -16.32 17.62 2.34
N MET A 137 -16.32 17.15 1.09
CA MET A 137 -16.87 17.89 -0.04
C MET A 137 -18.36 18.21 0.15
N TYR A 138 -19.14 17.23 0.62
CA TYR A 138 -20.57 17.39 0.86
C TYR A 138 -20.88 18.51 1.86
N TYR A 139 -20.17 18.55 2.98
CA TYR A 139 -20.33 19.59 4.00
C TYR A 139 -19.64 20.91 3.66
N SER A 140 -18.88 20.95 2.57
CA SER A 140 -18.08 22.12 2.19
C SER A 140 -18.90 23.32 1.73
N SER A 141 -20.09 23.11 1.16
CA SER A 141 -20.89 24.18 0.55
C SER A 141 -22.29 24.22 1.12
N TYR A 142 -22.80 25.45 1.29
CA TYR A 142 -24.16 25.72 1.76
C TYR A 142 -25.22 25.29 0.72
N PHE A 143 -24.87 25.33 -0.56
CA PHE A 143 -25.72 24.84 -1.64
C PHE A 143 -25.55 23.32 -1.79
N ARG A 144 -26.45 22.60 -1.11
CA ARG A 144 -26.43 21.13 -1.07
C ARG A 144 -26.50 20.50 -2.46
N GLU A 145 -27.24 21.10 -3.39
CA GLU A 145 -27.33 20.63 -4.78
C GLU A 145 -26.00 20.77 -5.53
N ALA A 146 -25.33 21.93 -5.45
CA ALA A 146 -24.06 22.15 -6.15
C ALA A 146 -22.96 21.21 -5.63
N SER A 147 -22.91 20.99 -4.31
CA SER A 147 -21.94 20.07 -3.71
C SER A 147 -22.20 18.61 -4.11
N THR A 148 -23.46 18.16 -4.12
CA THR A 148 -23.78 16.80 -4.59
C THR A 148 -23.43 16.61 -6.06
N PHE A 149 -23.70 17.60 -6.92
CA PHE A 149 -23.26 17.56 -8.32
C PHE A 149 -21.74 17.43 -8.43
N CYS A 150 -20.96 18.18 -7.64
CA CYS A 150 -19.50 18.07 -7.62
C CYS A 150 -19.02 16.69 -7.15
N CYS A 151 -19.65 16.11 -6.11
CA CYS A 151 -19.35 14.75 -5.64
C CYS A 151 -19.66 13.67 -6.70
N ILE A 152 -20.78 13.80 -7.41
CA ILE A 152 -21.13 12.87 -8.50
C ILE A 152 -20.15 13.02 -9.65
N LEU A 153 -19.83 14.26 -10.05
CA LEU A 153 -18.91 14.55 -11.14
C LEU A 153 -17.51 13.98 -10.86
N ILE A 154 -16.96 14.17 -9.66
CA ILE A 154 -15.64 13.62 -9.32
C ILE A 154 -15.65 12.08 -9.25
N PHE A 155 -16.74 11.48 -8.77
CA PHE A 155 -16.91 10.03 -8.76
C PHE A 155 -16.99 9.45 -10.18
N LEU A 156 -17.74 10.10 -11.06
CA LEU A 156 -17.85 9.72 -12.47
C LEU A 156 -16.50 9.86 -13.19
N LEU A 157 -15.78 10.97 -13.00
CA LEU A 157 -14.44 11.16 -13.58
C LEU A 157 -13.44 10.12 -13.09
N TYR A 158 -13.58 9.64 -11.86
CA TYR A 158 -12.73 8.58 -11.32
C TYR A 158 -13.09 7.19 -11.87
N ASN A 159 -14.39 6.90 -12.04
CA ASN A 159 -14.85 5.60 -12.54
C ASN A 159 -14.78 5.47 -14.06
N PHE A 160 -14.94 6.57 -14.79
CA PHE A 160 -14.75 6.65 -16.24
C PHE A 160 -13.38 7.24 -16.51
N PRO A 161 -12.29 6.43 -16.48
CA PRO A 161 -11.03 6.88 -17.03
C PRO A 161 -11.32 7.27 -18.48
N THR A 162 -10.86 8.46 -18.87
CA THR A 162 -10.99 9.02 -20.21
C THR A 162 -10.20 8.15 -21.22
N ASN A 163 -10.71 6.96 -21.50
CA ASN A 163 -10.15 5.96 -22.42
C ASN A 163 -10.36 6.36 -23.89
N MET A 164 -10.46 7.65 -24.19
CA MET A 164 -10.53 8.13 -25.57
C MET A 164 -9.18 8.01 -26.29
N PHE A 165 -8.10 7.70 -25.56
CA PHE A 165 -6.80 7.36 -26.11
C PHE A 165 -6.33 6.01 -25.57
N PRO A 166 -6.04 5.00 -26.43
CA PRO A 166 -5.47 3.75 -25.96
C PRO A 166 -4.12 4.04 -25.30
N GLU A 167 -4.02 3.65 -24.03
CA GLU A 167 -2.84 3.86 -23.20
C GLU A 167 -1.62 3.20 -23.89
N ARG A 168 -0.53 3.96 -24.07
CA ARG A 168 0.73 3.39 -24.59
C ARG A 168 1.12 2.24 -23.65
N ARG A 169 1.30 1.04 -24.19
CA ARG A 169 1.68 -0.14 -23.41
C ARG A 169 2.86 0.21 -22.51
N LYS A 170 2.61 0.21 -21.19
CA LYS A 170 3.63 0.50 -20.20
C LYS A 170 4.54 -0.72 -20.08
N LEU A 171 5.84 -0.52 -20.22
CA LEU A 171 6.83 -1.57 -19.97
C LEU A 171 6.73 -2.02 -18.50
N LEU A 172 6.89 -3.33 -18.28
CA LEU A 172 6.92 -3.90 -16.93
C LEU A 172 8.09 -3.27 -16.15
N THR A 173 7.88 -3.02 -14.86
CA THR A 173 9.01 -2.71 -13.97
C THR A 173 9.88 -3.95 -13.78
N GLU A 174 11.14 -3.78 -13.42
CA GLU A 174 12.09 -4.90 -13.27
C GLU A 174 11.61 -5.97 -12.28
N ASP A 175 10.97 -5.57 -11.18
CA ASP A 175 10.35 -6.51 -10.24
C ASP A 175 9.17 -7.29 -10.83
N GLN A 176 8.36 -6.65 -11.68
CA GLN A 176 7.25 -7.32 -12.37
C GLN A 176 7.79 -8.27 -13.43
N TYR A 177 8.79 -7.84 -14.19
CA TYR A 177 9.48 -8.66 -15.18
C TYR A 177 10.10 -9.91 -14.54
N ARG A 178 10.79 -9.74 -13.41
CA ARG A 178 11.39 -10.87 -12.68
C ARG A 178 10.34 -11.88 -12.19
N LYS A 179 9.23 -11.40 -11.63
CA LYS A 179 8.14 -12.29 -11.17
C LYS A 179 7.47 -13.03 -12.32
N GLU A 180 7.23 -12.32 -13.42
CA GLU A 180 6.64 -12.88 -14.62
C GLU A 180 7.58 -13.92 -15.25
N GLY A 181 8.88 -13.61 -15.32
CA GLY A 181 9.93 -14.54 -15.76
C GLY A 181 9.94 -15.83 -14.94
N ILE A 182 9.93 -15.75 -13.61
CA ILE A 182 9.86 -16.96 -12.76
C ILE A 182 8.60 -17.77 -13.05
N ARG A 183 7.45 -17.12 -13.27
CA ARG A 183 6.18 -17.79 -13.54
C ARG A 183 6.20 -18.52 -14.88
N GLU A 184 6.61 -17.83 -15.94
CA GLU A 184 6.67 -18.40 -17.29
C GLU A 184 7.77 -19.45 -17.42
N THR A 185 8.97 -19.23 -16.82
CA THR A 185 10.02 -20.26 -16.78
C THR A 185 9.54 -21.51 -16.07
N LYS A 186 8.83 -21.39 -14.94
CA LYS A 186 8.29 -22.55 -14.23
C LYS A 186 7.23 -23.28 -15.06
N LYS A 187 6.38 -22.54 -15.77
CA LYS A 187 5.35 -23.10 -16.65
C LYS A 187 5.98 -23.83 -17.84
N ALA A 188 6.90 -23.19 -18.55
CA ALA A 188 7.64 -23.78 -19.66
C ALA A 188 8.44 -25.03 -19.22
N LEU A 189 9.06 -25.01 -18.05
CA LEU A 189 9.77 -26.18 -17.51
C LEU A 189 8.82 -27.35 -17.22
N ASN A 190 7.62 -27.06 -16.71
CA ASN A 190 6.61 -28.10 -16.47
C ASN A 190 6.09 -28.68 -17.80
N GLU A 191 5.79 -27.82 -18.78
CA GLU A 191 5.39 -28.24 -20.13
C GLU A 191 6.48 -29.09 -20.79
N LEU A 192 7.75 -28.71 -20.64
CA LEU A 192 8.89 -29.48 -21.13
C LEU A 192 8.98 -30.85 -20.46
N LYS A 193 8.83 -30.92 -19.13
CA LYS A 193 8.83 -32.19 -18.39
C LYS A 193 7.71 -33.12 -18.85
N GLU A 194 6.52 -32.58 -19.05
CA GLU A 194 5.37 -33.35 -19.54
C GLU A 194 5.60 -33.83 -20.98
N TYR A 195 6.16 -32.98 -21.84
CA TYR A 195 6.56 -33.37 -23.19
C TYR A 195 7.60 -34.49 -23.17
N CYS A 196 8.67 -34.34 -22.38
CA CYS A 196 9.73 -35.35 -22.24
C CYS A 196 9.22 -36.68 -21.66
N ALA A 197 8.21 -36.65 -20.79
CA ALA A 197 7.57 -37.85 -20.26
C ALA A 197 6.57 -38.50 -21.24
N SER A 198 6.20 -37.80 -22.31
CA SER A 198 5.26 -38.32 -23.31
C SER A 198 5.97 -39.27 -24.30
N PRO A 199 5.27 -40.32 -24.79
CA PRO A 199 5.82 -41.24 -25.79
C PRO A 199 6.09 -40.59 -27.17
N LYS A 200 5.79 -39.30 -27.33
CA LYS A 200 6.06 -38.50 -28.53
C LYS A 200 7.41 -37.78 -28.48
N CYS A 201 8.07 -37.72 -27.32
CA CYS A 201 9.40 -37.13 -27.20
C CYS A 201 10.44 -38.10 -27.76
N ASN A 202 11.26 -37.62 -28.70
CA ASN A 202 12.47 -38.31 -29.10
C ASN A 202 13.66 -37.62 -28.43
N PRO A 203 14.26 -38.21 -27.37
CA PRO A 203 15.32 -37.57 -26.59
C PRO A 203 16.52 -37.15 -27.44
N TRP A 204 16.88 -37.96 -28.44
CA TRP A 204 18.02 -37.70 -29.33
C TRP A 204 17.76 -36.54 -30.28
N LYS A 205 16.51 -36.33 -30.69
CA LYS A 205 16.13 -35.19 -31.52
C LYS A 205 16.25 -33.89 -30.73
N THR A 206 15.71 -33.86 -29.51
CA THR A 206 15.78 -32.67 -28.64
C THR A 206 17.22 -32.29 -28.29
N PHE A 207 18.12 -33.25 -28.14
CA PHE A 207 19.54 -32.99 -27.88
C PHE A 207 20.27 -32.41 -29.10
N MET A 208 20.01 -32.93 -30.31
CA MET A 208 20.64 -32.44 -31.54
C MET A 208 20.08 -31.10 -32.05
N GLU A 209 18.85 -30.76 -31.67
CA GLU A 209 18.16 -29.54 -32.12
C GLU A 209 18.37 -28.36 -31.16
N GLY A 210 19.11 -28.56 -30.06
CA GLY A 210 19.59 -27.48 -29.20
C GLY A 210 20.79 -26.78 -29.83
N ASP A 211 20.80 -25.45 -29.76
CA ASP A 211 21.94 -24.66 -30.24
C ASP A 211 23.24 -25.03 -29.53
N SER A 212 24.36 -24.92 -30.24
CA SER A 212 25.70 -25.11 -29.65
C SER A 212 25.85 -24.19 -28.43
N HIS A 213 26.02 -24.80 -27.26
CA HIS A 213 26.35 -24.08 -26.03
C HIS A 213 27.86 -23.82 -25.89
N LEU A 214 28.66 -24.39 -26.80
CA LEU A 214 30.10 -24.17 -26.87
C LEU A 214 30.36 -22.91 -27.69
N SER A 215 31.27 -22.08 -27.19
CA SER A 215 31.78 -20.95 -27.96
C SER A 215 32.63 -21.45 -29.14
N ASP A 216 32.69 -20.65 -30.21
CA ASP A 216 33.45 -21.03 -31.42
C ASP A 216 34.94 -21.29 -31.10
N ASP A 217 35.50 -20.56 -30.13
CA ASP A 217 36.87 -20.75 -29.64
C ASP A 217 37.06 -22.12 -28.95
N GLU A 218 36.12 -22.54 -28.10
CA GLU A 218 36.16 -23.85 -27.44
C GLU A 218 36.02 -25.01 -28.44
N CYS A 219 35.20 -24.82 -29.48
CA CYS A 219 35.08 -25.80 -30.57
C CYS A 219 36.40 -25.93 -31.36
N GLN A 220 37.05 -24.81 -31.67
CA GLN A 220 38.30 -24.82 -32.42
C GLN A 220 39.45 -25.46 -31.62
N GLU A 221 39.56 -25.19 -30.32
CA GLU A 221 40.56 -25.84 -29.46
C GLU A 221 40.36 -27.36 -29.41
N HIS A 222 39.11 -27.81 -29.31
CA HIS A 222 38.79 -29.22 -29.31
C HIS A 222 39.13 -29.90 -30.66
N ASP A 223 38.85 -29.25 -31.78
CA ASP A 223 39.20 -29.77 -33.12
C ASP A 223 40.71 -29.86 -33.34
N VAL A 224 41.48 -28.89 -32.83
CA VAL A 224 42.95 -28.91 -32.86
C VAL A 224 43.50 -30.04 -31.99
N GLU A 225 42.94 -30.25 -30.80
CA GLU A 225 43.36 -31.33 -29.91
C GLU A 225 43.06 -32.71 -30.50
N ILE A 226 41.87 -32.90 -31.10
CA ILE A 226 41.53 -34.12 -31.82
C ILE A 226 42.51 -34.38 -32.96
N THR A 227 42.82 -33.36 -33.75
CA THR A 227 43.75 -33.50 -34.88
C THR A 227 45.14 -33.93 -34.39
N ARG A 228 45.61 -33.33 -33.29
CA ARG A 228 46.89 -33.72 -32.66
C ARG A 228 46.88 -35.18 -32.21
N ILE A 229 45.80 -35.62 -31.54
CA ILE A 229 45.69 -37.00 -31.07
C ILE A 229 45.66 -37.99 -32.24
N ILE A 230 44.99 -37.66 -33.34
CA ILE A 230 44.94 -38.50 -34.55
C ILE A 230 46.34 -38.63 -35.16
N GLU A 231 47.06 -37.51 -35.32
CA GLU A 231 48.44 -37.52 -35.83
C GLU A 231 49.38 -38.31 -34.90
N GLU A 232 49.21 -38.21 -33.58
CA GLU A 232 50.03 -38.95 -32.61
C GLU A 232 49.77 -40.46 -32.68
N CYS A 233 48.52 -40.90 -32.86
CA CYS A 233 48.17 -42.31 -33.02
C CYS A 233 48.65 -42.90 -34.36
N GLU A 234 48.57 -42.14 -35.46
CA GLU A 234 49.01 -42.61 -36.79
C GLU A 234 50.53 -42.85 -36.86
N TYR A 235 51.32 -42.08 -36.09
CA TYR A 235 52.76 -42.29 -35.99
C TYR A 235 53.18 -43.47 -35.10
N THR A 236 52.33 -43.91 -34.17
CA THR A 236 52.68 -45.00 -33.25
C THR A 236 52.40 -46.42 -33.77
N ASP A 237 51.64 -46.57 -34.85
CA ASP A 237 51.30 -47.89 -35.42
C ASP A 237 52.34 -48.44 -36.43
N ASP A 238 53.29 -47.62 -36.90
CA ASP A 238 54.31 -48.02 -37.91
C ASP A 238 55.66 -48.49 -37.32
N ASP A 239 55.83 -48.51 -35.99
CA ASP A 239 57.12 -48.81 -35.32
C ASP A 239 57.23 -50.23 -34.69
N GLU A 240 56.31 -51.17 -34.97
CA GLU A 240 56.35 -52.54 -34.39
C GLU A 240 56.87 -53.67 -35.31
N ASP A 241 57.47 -53.37 -36.47
CA ASP A 241 58.14 -54.38 -37.32
C ASP A 241 59.64 -54.08 -37.56
N LEU A 242 60.51 -54.43 -36.60
CA LEU A 242 61.94 -54.71 -36.85
C LEU A 242 62.51 -55.83 -35.96
#